data_AF-A0A7J2HTU8-F1
#
_entry.id   AF-A0A7J2HTU8-F1
#
_cell.length_a   1.000
_cell.length_b   1.000
_cell.length_c   1.000
_cell.angle_alpha   90.00
_cell.angle_beta   90.00
_cell.angle_gamma   90.00
#
_symmetry.space_group_name_H-M   'P 1'
#
loop_
_entity.id
_entity.type
_entity.pdbx_description
1 polymer ?
#
loop_
_entity_poly.entity_id
_entity_poly.type
_entity_poly.pdbx_seq_one_letter_code
_entity_poly.pdbx_strand_id
1 'polypeptide(L)'
;RLKEVFVFEEGYWRGVSTIPDSWMDFKDEFSKIDARRIYGLDSAGGDHFPPEARCSDVIRGLIDPPECPLYMRRCTPEKPVGPAMVGVEGTCRIWAQHRIVGGFRCGSGGCGTGSGR
;
A
#
# COMPACT_ATOMS: atom_id res chain seq x y z
N ARG A 1 3.84 16.23 22.13
CA ARG A 1 4.64 14.99 21.90
C ARG A 1 4.89 14.63 20.43
N LEU A 2 3.98 14.79 19.46
CA LEU A 2 4.35 14.70 18.01
C LEU A 2 4.53 16.08 17.37
N LYS A 3 3.57 16.98 17.61
CA LYS A 3 3.59 18.39 17.16
C LYS A 3 4.76 19.23 17.72
N GLU A 4 5.50 18.68 18.68
CA GLU A 4 6.73 19.31 19.19
C GLU A 4 7.87 19.14 18.19
N VAL A 5 7.93 18.02 17.46
CA VAL A 5 9.04 17.64 16.57
C VAL A 5 8.69 17.85 15.10
N PHE A 6 7.44 17.57 14.73
CA PHE A 6 7.01 17.53 13.33
C PHE A 6 6.08 18.69 12.96
N VAL A 7 6.16 19.10 11.70
CA VAL A 7 5.16 19.90 10.98
C VAL A 7 4.35 18.95 10.10
N PHE A 8 3.04 19.15 10.05
CA PHE A 8 2.17 18.35 9.20
C PHE A 8 1.99 19.04 7.86
N GLU A 9 2.15 18.29 6.78
CA GLU A 9 2.04 18.78 5.40
C GLU A 9 1.21 17.83 4.54
N GLU A 10 0.94 18.23 3.30
CA GLU A 10 0.32 17.35 2.33
C GLU A 10 1.26 16.19 1.95
N GLY A 11 0.72 14.99 1.95
CA GLY A 11 1.49 13.77 1.74
C GLY A 11 0.98 12.96 0.59
N TYR A 12 1.87 12.53 -0.29
CA TYR A 12 1.52 11.59 -1.34
C TYR A 12 1.48 10.16 -0.78
N TRP A 13 0.29 9.56 -0.77
CA TRP A 13 0.07 8.16 -0.43
C TRP A 13 0.08 7.34 -1.70
N ARG A 14 1.12 6.51 -1.87
CA ARG A 14 1.33 5.66 -3.04
C ARG A 14 0.07 4.90 -3.43
N GLY A 15 -0.41 5.12 -4.66
CA GLY A 15 -1.63 4.49 -5.19
C GLY A 15 -2.96 4.97 -4.58
N VAL A 16 -2.98 6.03 -3.77
CA VAL A 16 -4.22 6.63 -3.22
C VAL A 16 -4.41 8.04 -3.78
N SER A 17 -3.72 9.02 -3.21
CA SER A 17 -3.71 10.42 -3.64
C SER A 17 -2.73 11.21 -2.77
N THR A 18 -2.57 12.50 -3.08
CA THR A 18 -2.06 13.46 -2.08
C THR A 18 -3.17 13.74 -1.06
N ILE A 19 -2.85 13.67 0.23
CA ILE A 19 -3.80 13.85 1.34
C ILE A 19 -3.30 14.99 2.25
N PRO A 20 -4.13 16.01 2.58
CA PRO A 20 -3.75 17.08 3.51
C PRO A 20 -3.38 16.56 4.90
N ASP A 21 -2.43 17.23 5.56
CA ASP A 21 -1.97 16.93 6.93
C ASP A 21 -1.62 15.46 7.19
N SER A 22 -1.19 14.74 6.16
CA SER A 22 -0.93 13.30 6.20
C SER A 22 0.56 12.94 6.14
N TRP A 23 1.40 13.95 5.91
CA TRP A 23 2.85 13.84 5.94
C TRP A 23 3.43 14.54 7.17
N MET A 24 4.57 14.06 7.65
CA MET A 24 5.26 14.65 8.80
C MET A 24 6.69 15.01 8.39
N ASP A 25 6.96 16.31 8.35
CA ASP A 25 8.31 16.84 8.14
C ASP A 25 8.93 17.33 9.45
N PHE A 26 10.25 17.21 9.55
CA PHE A 26 10.97 17.74 10.71
C PHE A 26 10.88 19.25 10.74
N LYS A 27 10.62 19.82 11.92
CA LYS A 27 10.83 21.25 12.14
C LYS A 27 12.30 21.62 11.95
N ASP A 28 12.56 22.87 11.58
CA ASP A 28 13.91 23.39 11.32
C ASP A 28 14.89 23.17 12.49
N GLU A 29 14.40 23.22 13.74
CA GLU A 29 15.17 22.94 14.95
C GLU A 29 15.76 21.51 14.98
N PHE A 30 15.16 20.57 14.23
CA PHE A 30 15.62 19.18 14.06
C PHE A 30 16.33 18.95 12.72
N SER A 31 16.65 19.99 11.95
CA SER A 31 17.32 19.87 10.64
C SER A 31 18.67 19.14 10.68
N LYS A 32 19.35 19.15 11.83
CA LYS A 32 20.63 18.44 12.05
C LYS A 32 20.52 16.92 12.05
N ILE A 33 19.30 16.37 12.09
CA ILE A 33 19.02 14.93 12.02
C ILE A 33 18.15 14.54 10.81
N ASP A 34 17.72 15.51 10.00
CA ASP A 34 16.97 15.24 8.77
C ASP A 34 17.92 14.81 7.65
N ALA A 35 17.92 13.51 7.33
CA ALA A 35 18.74 12.94 6.28
C ALA A 35 18.54 13.62 4.91
N ARG A 36 17.31 14.09 4.59
CA ARG A 36 17.04 14.78 3.33
C ARG A 36 17.80 16.10 3.25
N ARG A 37 17.89 16.83 4.37
CA ARG A 37 18.63 18.09 4.45
C ARG A 37 20.14 17.87 4.51
N ILE A 38 20.60 16.87 5.29
CA ILE A 38 22.03 16.57 5.46
C ILE A 38 22.66 16.12 4.13
N TYR A 39 21.95 15.31 3.36
CA TYR A 39 22.47 14.70 2.14
C TYR A 39 21.91 15.30 0.85
N GLY A 40 21.07 16.34 0.94
CA GLY A 40 20.45 16.98 -0.23
C GLY A 40 19.61 16.01 -1.06
N LEU A 41 18.82 15.17 -0.40
CA LEU A 41 17.98 14.18 -1.08
C LEU A 41 16.67 14.81 -1.52
N ASP A 42 16.40 14.80 -2.81
CA ASP A 42 15.10 15.14 -3.36
C ASP A 42 14.12 13.96 -3.22
N SER A 43 12.85 14.27 -3.04
CA SER A 43 11.78 13.28 -3.12
C SER A 43 11.61 12.85 -4.58
N ALA A 44 12.17 11.70 -4.94
CA ALA A 44 11.90 11.07 -6.22
C ALA A 44 10.41 10.67 -6.29
N GLY A 45 9.63 11.39 -7.08
CA GLY A 45 8.22 11.08 -7.33
C GLY A 45 8.07 9.86 -8.25
N GLY A 46 7.09 8.99 -7.94
CA GLY A 46 6.69 7.91 -8.85
C GLY A 46 5.89 6.78 -8.18
N ASP A 47 4.75 6.45 -8.78
CA ASP A 47 4.08 5.17 -8.53
C ASP A 47 4.86 4.05 -9.21
N HIS A 48 5.71 3.37 -8.45
CA HIS A 48 6.54 2.27 -8.98
C HIS A 48 5.81 0.92 -8.94
N PHE A 49 4.65 0.77 -9.60
CA PHE A 49 4.14 -0.57 -9.90
C PHE A 49 3.43 -0.61 -11.27
N PRO A 50 3.42 -1.78 -11.95
CA PRO A 50 2.80 -1.91 -13.26
C PRO A 50 1.32 -1.53 -13.24
N PRO A 51 0.78 -0.91 -14.31
CA PRO A 51 -0.63 -0.52 -14.38
C PRO A 51 -1.63 -1.66 -14.16
N GLU A 52 -1.22 -2.90 -14.45
CA GLU A 52 -2.04 -4.10 -14.26
C GLU A 52 -2.16 -4.50 -12.77
N ALA A 53 -1.26 -4.00 -11.92
CA ALA A 53 -1.31 -4.23 -10.48
C ALA A 53 -2.38 -3.33 -9.84
N ARG A 54 -3.43 -3.96 -9.33
CA ARG A 54 -4.55 -3.28 -8.66
C ARG A 54 -4.29 -3.01 -7.17
N CYS A 55 -3.04 -2.70 -6.80
CA CYS A 55 -2.65 -2.50 -5.40
C CYS A 55 -3.36 -1.31 -4.76
N SER A 56 -3.55 -0.22 -5.52
CA SER A 56 -4.34 0.94 -5.12
C SER A 56 -5.76 0.57 -4.70
N ASP A 57 -6.44 -0.25 -5.52
CA ASP A 57 -7.83 -0.64 -5.27
C ASP A 57 -7.95 -1.59 -4.07
N VAL A 58 -6.98 -2.47 -3.86
CA VAL A 58 -6.89 -3.30 -2.64
C VAL A 58 -6.70 -2.42 -1.40
N ILE A 59 -5.79 -1.44 -1.44
CA ILE A 59 -5.54 -0.52 -0.32
C ILE A 59 -6.79 0.32 0.00
N ARG A 60 -7.52 0.74 -1.02
CA ARG A 60 -8.77 1.50 -0.88
C ARG A 60 -9.98 0.63 -0.50
N GLY A 61 -9.82 -0.69 -0.42
CA GLY A 61 -10.90 -1.63 -0.11
C GLY A 61 -11.97 -1.72 -1.19
N LEU A 62 -11.63 -1.39 -2.45
CA LEU A 62 -12.55 -1.47 -3.59
C LEU A 62 -12.62 -2.89 -4.18
N ILE A 63 -11.58 -3.69 -3.97
CA ILE A 63 -11.50 -5.09 -4.41
C ILE A 63 -10.75 -5.93 -3.37
N ASP A 64 -11.03 -7.23 -3.36
CA ASP A 64 -10.21 -8.22 -2.65
C ASP A 64 -8.99 -8.64 -3.51
N PRO A 65 -7.88 -9.12 -2.90
CA PRO A 65 -6.70 -9.58 -3.64
C PRO A 65 -6.97 -10.57 -4.77
N PRO A 66 -7.86 -11.59 -4.64
CA PRO A 66 -8.20 -12.51 -5.73
C PRO A 66 -8.84 -11.87 -6.97
N GLU A 67 -9.38 -10.65 -6.85
CA GLU A 67 -9.93 -9.89 -7.97
C GLU A 67 -8.82 -9.16 -8.77
N CYS A 68 -7.61 -9.04 -8.22
CA CYS A 68 -6.46 -8.52 -8.94
C CYS A 68 -5.94 -9.59 -9.93
N PRO A 69 -5.75 -9.25 -11.23
CA PRO A 69 -5.35 -10.22 -12.25
C PRO A 69 -3.94 -10.80 -12.04
N LEU A 70 -3.10 -10.15 -11.23
CA LEU A 70 -1.74 -10.59 -10.96
C LEU A 70 -1.61 -11.46 -9.71
N TYR A 71 -2.58 -11.42 -8.80
CA TYR A 71 -2.48 -12.04 -7.47
C TYR A 71 -2.37 -13.56 -7.57
N MET A 72 -1.35 -14.13 -6.91
CA MET A 72 -1.00 -15.56 -6.91
C MET A 72 -0.81 -16.16 -8.32
N ARG A 73 -0.60 -15.30 -9.32
CA ARG A 73 -0.19 -15.66 -10.68
C ARG A 73 1.23 -15.15 -10.92
N ARG A 74 1.37 -13.92 -11.42
CA ARG A 74 2.66 -13.26 -11.63
C ARG A 74 3.18 -12.58 -10.36
N CYS A 75 2.28 -12.18 -9.46
CA CYS A 75 2.59 -11.56 -8.19
C CYS A 75 2.43 -12.58 -7.05
N THR A 76 3.54 -13.04 -6.49
CA THR A 76 3.59 -14.00 -5.37
C THR A 76 4.50 -13.47 -4.26
N PRO A 77 4.49 -14.03 -3.05
CA PRO A 77 5.43 -13.63 -1.99
C PRO A 77 6.90 -13.75 -2.39
N GLU A 78 7.26 -14.74 -3.20
CA GLU A 78 8.62 -14.95 -3.71
C GLU A 78 8.98 -14.00 -4.85
N LYS A 79 7.98 -13.58 -5.64
CA LYS A 79 8.13 -12.67 -6.78
C LYS A 79 7.08 -11.55 -6.69
N PRO A 80 7.23 -10.60 -5.76
CA PRO A 80 6.23 -9.56 -5.56
C PRO A 80 6.31 -8.52 -6.69
N VAL A 81 5.17 -8.18 -7.26
CA VAL A 81 5.06 -7.17 -8.34
C VAL A 81 4.67 -5.79 -7.79
N GLY A 82 3.89 -5.75 -6.71
CA GLY A 82 3.35 -4.51 -6.14
C GLY A 82 3.50 -4.45 -4.62
N PRO A 83 3.36 -3.25 -4.03
CA PRO A 83 3.65 -2.99 -2.62
C PRO A 83 2.81 -3.84 -1.67
N ALA A 84 1.54 -4.10 -2.02
CA ALA A 84 0.63 -4.90 -1.21
C ALA A 84 1.07 -6.38 -1.04
N MET A 85 2.00 -6.87 -1.88
CA MET A 85 2.61 -8.21 -1.75
C MET A 85 3.98 -8.17 -1.06
N VAL A 86 4.67 -7.03 -1.03
CA VAL A 86 5.99 -6.88 -0.40
C VAL A 86 5.86 -6.74 1.11
N GLY A 87 5.02 -5.84 1.59
CA GLY A 87 4.91 -5.50 3.01
C GLY A 87 4.34 -6.64 3.84
N VAL A 88 4.87 -6.88 5.04
CA VAL A 88 4.33 -7.85 6.01
C VAL A 88 2.90 -7.51 6.44
N GLU A 89 2.57 -6.22 6.44
CA GLU A 89 1.22 -5.69 6.68
C GLU A 89 0.37 -5.59 5.40
N GLY A 90 0.94 -5.96 4.24
CA GLY A 90 0.26 -5.86 2.96
C GLY A 90 -0.86 -6.89 2.83
N THR A 91 -2.07 -6.43 2.49
CA THR A 91 -3.25 -7.29 2.36
C THR A 91 -3.01 -8.48 1.44
N CYS A 92 -2.39 -8.26 0.27
CA CYS A 92 -2.09 -9.37 -0.66
C CYS A 92 -1.10 -10.37 -0.04
N ARG A 93 -0.08 -9.92 0.69
CA ARG A 93 0.88 -10.82 1.33
C ARG A 93 0.20 -11.67 2.41
N ILE A 94 -0.62 -11.06 3.25
CA ILE A 94 -1.37 -11.75 4.30
C ILE A 94 -2.29 -12.81 3.67
N TRP A 95 -3.07 -12.43 2.66
CA TRP A 95 -3.97 -13.36 1.99
C TRP A 95 -3.23 -14.53 1.34
N ALA A 96 -2.07 -14.27 0.73
CA ALA A 96 -1.24 -15.30 0.12
C ALA A 96 -0.71 -16.29 1.16
N GLN A 97 -0.23 -15.78 2.31
CA GLN A 97 0.26 -16.60 3.43
C GLN A 97 -0.84 -17.49 4.02
N HIS A 98 -2.07 -16.98 4.08
CA HIS A 98 -3.23 -17.74 4.52
C HIS A 98 -3.91 -18.55 3.38
N ARG A 99 -3.29 -18.61 2.20
CA ARG A 99 -3.75 -19.39 1.04
C ARG A 99 -5.16 -19.02 0.57
N ILE A 100 -5.55 -17.76 0.74
CA ILE A 100 -6.84 -17.25 0.26
C ILE A 100 -6.69 -16.89 -1.21
N VAL A 101 -7.24 -17.72 -2.09
CA VAL A 101 -7.13 -17.59 -3.56
C VAL A 101 -8.47 -17.36 -4.25
N GLY A 102 -9.57 -17.29 -3.50
CA GLY A 102 -10.91 -16.97 -4.00
C GLY A 102 -11.53 -15.83 -3.18
N GLY A 103 -12.34 -15.00 -3.83
CA GLY A 103 -13.01 -13.88 -3.15
C GLY A 103 -14.10 -14.37 -2.20
N PHE A 104 -14.30 -13.66 -1.11
CA PHE A 104 -15.44 -13.88 -0.23
C PHE A 104 -16.61 -13.05 -0.77
N ARG A 105 -17.52 -13.68 -1.51
CA ARG A 105 -18.74 -13.01 -1.95
C ARG A 105 -19.82 -13.26 -0.91
N CYS A 106 -20.15 -12.23 -0.14
CA CYS A 106 -21.34 -12.25 0.70
C CYS A 106 -22.53 -11.81 -0.15
N GLY A 107 -23.30 -12.78 -0.63
CA GLY A 107 -24.57 -12.55 -1.33
C GLY A 107 -25.70 -13.22 -0.55
N SER A 108 -26.77 -12.46 -0.25
CA SER A 108 -28.06 -12.96 0.24
C SER A 108 -27.96 -13.99 1.39
N GLY A 109 -27.35 -13.60 2.51
CA GLY A 109 -27.48 -14.35 3.78
C GLY A 109 -26.46 -15.47 4.03
N GLY A 110 -25.38 -15.57 3.25
CA GLY A 110 -24.30 -16.52 3.53
C GLY A 110 -22.93 -16.04 3.01
N CYS A 111 -21.88 -16.34 3.78
CA CYS A 111 -20.49 -16.16 3.37
C CYS A 111 -20.00 -17.44 2.67
N GLY A 112 -19.90 -17.40 1.34
CA GLY A 112 -19.28 -18.46 0.55
C GLY A 112 -17.96 -18.00 -0.06
N THR A 113 -16.99 -18.92 -0.13
CA THR A 113 -15.80 -18.73 -0.97
C THR A 113 -16.24 -18.89 -2.42
N GLY A 114 -16.24 -17.80 -3.19
CA GLY A 114 -16.54 -17.85 -4.62
C GLY A 114 -15.37 -18.55 -5.32
N SER A 115 -15.50 -19.85 -5.58
CA SER A 115 -14.57 -20.57 -6.46
C SER A 115 -14.88 -20.14 -7.90
N GLY A 116 -14.09 -19.20 -8.42
CA GLY A 116 -14.05 -18.95 -9.86
C GLY A 116 -13.44 -20.16 -10.57
N ARG A 117 -14.30 -21.06 -11.04
CA ARG A 117 -14.07 -21.93 -12.19
C ARG A 117 -15.39 -22.20 -12.89
#